data_AF-A0A4W5K8K0-F1
#
_entry.id   AF-A0A4W5K8K0-F1
#
_cell.length_a   1.000
_cell.length_b   1.000
_cell.length_c   1.000
_cell.angle_alpha   90.00
_cell.angle_beta   90.00
_cell.angle_gamma   90.00
#
_symmetry.space_group_name_H-M   'P 1'
#
loop_
_entity.id
_entity.type
_entity.pdbx_description
1 polymer ?
#
loop_
_entity_poly.entity_id
_entity_poly.type
_entity_poly.pdbx_seq_one_letter_code
_entity_poly.pdbx_strand_id
1 'polypeptide(L)'
;MVSEGYVMVYLCSMAPRNKMPAIKWLRQCYTSIDRRLRKDLKGLFVVHPAWYIKALITVVKPFISEKFSRKIRFIHSLQELSEYIPMERLQIPDSIREYDARMNG
;
A
#
# COMPACT_ATOMS: atom_id res chain seq x y z
N MET A 1 -22.68 9.02 -13.43
CA MET A 1 -21.39 9.59 -12.99
C MET A 1 -20.32 8.51 -13.14
N VAL A 2 -19.36 8.70 -14.05
CA VAL A 2 -18.20 7.80 -14.18
C VAL A 2 -17.32 8.02 -12.94
N SER A 3 -17.02 6.97 -12.18
CA SER A 3 -16.11 7.07 -11.04
C SER A 3 -14.70 7.31 -11.57
N GLU A 4 -14.07 8.43 -11.20
CA GLU A 4 -12.64 8.62 -11.45
C GLU A 4 -11.86 7.62 -10.60
N GLY A 5 -11.00 6.84 -11.26
CA GLY A 5 -10.18 5.85 -10.58
C GLY A 5 -9.17 6.52 -9.65
N TYR A 6 -8.83 5.88 -8.53
CA TYR A 6 -7.86 6.41 -7.57
C TYR A 6 -6.72 5.43 -7.32
N VAL A 7 -5.59 5.95 -6.86
CA VAL A 7 -4.46 5.17 -6.36
C VAL A 7 -4.35 5.38 -4.86
N MET A 8 -3.86 4.37 -4.15
CA MET A 8 -3.62 4.44 -2.72
C MET A 8 -2.14 4.26 -2.46
N VAL A 9 -1.54 5.16 -1.69
CA VAL A 9 -0.14 5.08 -1.28
C VAL A 9 -0.12 4.82 0.22
N TYR A 10 0.42 3.67 0.61
CA TYR A 10 0.63 3.29 2.00
C TYR A 10 2.11 3.47 2.35
N LEU A 11 2.40 4.54 3.09
CA LEU A 11 3.74 4.89 3.53
C LEU A 11 4.07 4.13 4.82
N CYS A 12 4.96 3.14 4.72
CA CYS A 12 5.30 2.29 5.86
C CYS A 12 6.43 2.93 6.67
N SER A 13 6.11 3.82 7.61
CA SER A 13 7.08 4.42 8.55
C SER A 13 7.50 3.40 9.62
N MET A 14 8.33 2.40 9.27
CA MET A 14 8.84 1.37 10.20
C MET A 14 7.79 0.88 11.21
N ALA A 15 6.59 0.55 10.75
CA ALA A 15 5.53 0.09 11.66
C ALA A 15 6.07 -1.06 12.52
N PRO A 16 5.97 -1.00 13.85
CA PRO A 16 6.52 -2.08 14.67
C PRO A 16 5.65 -3.33 14.48
N ARG A 17 6.29 -4.50 14.41
CA ARG A 17 5.63 -5.78 14.09
C ARG A 17 4.45 -6.10 15.04
N ASN A 18 4.50 -5.60 16.27
CA ASN A 18 3.45 -5.75 17.29
C ASN A 18 2.19 -4.92 17.05
N LYS A 19 2.18 -4.01 16.05
CA LYS A 19 1.00 -3.24 15.65
C LYS A 19 0.29 -3.83 14.42
N MET A 20 0.73 -5.00 13.96
CA MET A 20 0.08 -5.67 12.83
C MET A 20 -1.30 -6.20 13.22
N PRO A 21 -2.35 -5.88 12.45
CA PRO A 21 -3.67 -6.45 12.69
C PRO A 21 -3.68 -7.95 12.40
N ALA A 22 -4.52 -8.69 13.12
CA ALA A 22 -4.70 -10.11 12.88
C ALA A 22 -5.24 -10.40 11.46
N ILE A 23 -4.92 -11.58 10.91
CA ILE A 23 -5.41 -12.03 9.59
C ILE A 23 -6.94 -11.96 9.50
N LYS A 24 -7.64 -12.35 10.57
CA LYS A 24 -9.10 -12.26 10.66
C LYS A 24 -9.59 -10.81 10.47
N TRP A 25 -8.92 -9.85 11.10
CA TRP A 25 -9.23 -8.43 10.95
C TRP A 25 -8.98 -7.95 9.52
N LEU A 26 -7.88 -8.36 8.88
CA LEU A 26 -7.57 -7.98 7.49
C LEU A 26 -8.63 -8.51 6.51
N ARG A 27 -9.07 -9.76 6.70
CA ARG A 27 -10.15 -10.34 5.89
C ARG A 27 -11.47 -9.59 6.08
N GLN A 28 -11.83 -9.27 7.32
CA GLN A 28 -13.02 -8.48 7.64
C GLN A 28 -12.94 -7.07 7.07
N CYS A 29 -11.79 -6.41 7.19
CA CYS A 29 -11.52 -5.10 6.60
C CYS A 29 -11.75 -5.14 5.09
N TYR A 30 -11.12 -6.07 4.37
CA TYR A 30 -11.31 -6.22 2.92
C TYR A 30 -12.77 -6.47 2.52
N THR A 31 -13.51 -7.24 3.32
CA THR A 31 -14.92 -7.56 3.04
C THR A 31 -15.85 -6.38 3.35
N SER A 32 -15.48 -5.55 4.32
CA SER A 32 -16.23 -4.36 4.73
C SER A 32 -16.03 -3.19 3.76
N ILE A 33 -14.94 -3.17 2.98
CA ILE A 33 -14.74 -2.16 1.93
C ILE A 33 -15.78 -2.37 0.82
N ASP A 34 -16.51 -1.29 0.53
CA ASP A 34 -17.50 -1.26 -0.55
C ASP A 34 -16.91 -1.79 -1.86
N ARG A 35 -17.72 -2.56 -2.59
CA ARG A 35 -17.33 -3.13 -3.89
C ARG A 35 -16.90 -2.05 -4.89
N ARG A 36 -17.51 -0.87 -4.86
CA ARG A 36 -17.18 0.27 -5.72
C ARG A 36 -15.76 0.78 -5.48
N LEU A 37 -15.39 1.01 -4.22
CA LEU A 37 -14.03 1.44 -3.84
C LEU A 37 -12.98 0.44 -4.31
N ARG A 38 -13.21 -0.87 -4.10
CA ARG A 38 -12.31 -1.92 -4.58
C ARG A 38 -12.16 -1.96 -6.10
N LYS A 39 -13.21 -1.60 -6.85
CA LYS A 39 -13.17 -1.54 -8.32
C LYS A 39 -12.43 -0.30 -8.83
N ASP A 40 -12.68 0.84 -8.21
CA ASP A 40 -12.16 2.14 -8.63
C ASP A 40 -10.67 2.31 -8.28
N LEU A 41 -10.17 1.57 -7.28
CA LEU A 41 -8.75 1.47 -6.98
C LEU A 41 -7.97 0.98 -8.21
N LYS A 42 -7.00 1.76 -8.70
CA LYS A 42 -6.13 1.43 -9.83
C LYS A 42 -4.80 0.83 -9.39
N GLY A 43 -4.29 1.25 -8.23
CA GLY A 43 -3.06 0.74 -7.64
C GLY A 43 -3.02 0.98 -6.14
N LEU A 44 -2.41 0.05 -5.41
CA LEU A 44 -2.05 0.16 -4.00
C LEU A 44 -0.53 0.05 -3.89
N PHE A 45 0.14 1.17 -3.71
CA PHE A 45 1.59 1.27 -3.59
C PHE A 45 1.98 1.23 -2.12
N VAL A 46 2.67 0.18 -1.71
CA VAL A 46 3.21 0.02 -0.36
C VAL A 46 4.67 0.46 -0.41
N VAL A 47 4.96 1.62 0.15
CA VAL A 47 6.27 2.27 0.12
C VAL A 47 7.08 1.86 1.35
N HIS A 48 8.35 1.53 1.15
CA HIS A 48 9.27 0.98 2.16
C HIS A 48 8.69 -0.24 2.91
N PRO A 49 8.22 -1.29 2.21
CA PRO A 49 7.64 -2.45 2.86
C PRO A 49 8.69 -3.16 3.71
N ALA A 50 8.38 -3.34 5.00
CA ALA A 50 9.11 -4.29 5.83
C ALA A 50 8.90 -5.73 5.32
N TRP A 51 9.86 -6.62 5.56
CA TRP A 51 9.81 -8.02 5.12
C TRP A 51 8.52 -8.73 5.55
N TYR A 52 8.04 -8.43 6.76
CA TYR A 52 6.86 -9.07 7.31
C TYR A 52 5.57 -8.58 6.65
N ILE A 53 5.53 -7.38 6.07
CA ILE A 53 4.37 -6.91 5.27
C ILE A 53 4.23 -7.76 4.02
N LYS A 54 5.36 -8.06 3.36
CA LYS A 54 5.38 -8.96 2.20
C LYS A 54 4.87 -10.35 2.57
N ALA A 55 5.33 -10.89 3.70
CA ALA A 55 4.84 -12.17 4.22
C ALA A 55 3.34 -12.13 4.54
N LEU A 56 2.86 -11.07 5.18
CA LEU A 56 1.44 -10.89 5.51
C LEU A 56 0.57 -10.86 4.25
N ILE A 57 0.95 -10.07 3.24
CA ILE A 57 0.24 -10.00 1.96
C ILE A 57 0.17 -11.38 1.30
N THR A 58 1.25 -12.16 1.33
CA THR A 58 1.25 -13.54 0.82
C THR A 58 0.24 -14.42 1.56
N VAL A 59 0.15 -14.31 2.89
CA VAL A 59 -0.80 -15.09 3.70
C VAL A 59 -2.25 -14.66 3.47
N VAL A 60 -2.52 -13.37 3.25
CA VAL A 60 -3.89 -12.89 3.00
C VAL A 60 -4.33 -13.03 1.54
N LYS A 61 -3.39 -13.25 0.61
CA LYS A 61 -3.64 -13.38 -0.84
C LYS A 61 -4.81 -14.33 -1.20
N PRO A 62 -4.99 -15.51 -0.55
CA PRO A 62 -6.11 -16.41 -0.84
C PRO A 62 -7.50 -15.82 -0.56
N PHE A 63 -7.59 -14.79 0.28
CA PHE A 63 -8.87 -14.20 0.71
C PHE A 63 -9.25 -12.93 -0.06
N ILE A 64 -8.35 -12.43 -0.91
CA ILE A 64 -8.57 -11.26 -1.77
C ILE A 64 -8.65 -11.69 -3.23
N SER A 65 -9.42 -10.94 -4.03
CA SER A 65 -9.57 -11.30 -5.45
C SER A 65 -8.24 -11.19 -6.18
N GLU A 66 -7.97 -12.07 -7.14
CA GLU A 66 -6.76 -12.03 -7.95
C GLU A 66 -6.58 -10.65 -8.64
N LYS A 67 -7.69 -10.07 -9.12
CA LYS A 67 -7.74 -8.71 -9.67
C LYS A 67 -7.26 -7.65 -8.69
N PHE A 68 -7.58 -7.78 -7.41
CA PHE A 68 -7.14 -6.85 -6.38
C PHE A 68 -5.67 -7.08 -6.00
N SER A 69 -5.24 -8.33 -5.86
CA SER A 69 -3.85 -8.68 -5.59
C SER A 69 -2.88 -8.08 -6.62
N ARG A 70 -3.26 -8.06 -7.91
CA ARG A 70 -2.48 -7.43 -8.98
C ARG A 70 -2.36 -5.90 -8.88
N LYS A 71 -3.20 -5.25 -8.07
CA LYS A 71 -3.11 -3.80 -7.82
C LYS A 71 -2.06 -3.47 -6.77
N ILE A 72 -1.63 -4.43 -5.96
CA ILE A 72 -0.66 -4.23 -4.89
C ILE A 72 0.75 -4.22 -5.47
N ARG A 73 1.48 -3.13 -5.25
CA ARG A 73 2.88 -2.97 -5.66
C ARG A 73 3.73 -2.57 -4.47
N PHE A 74 4.88 -3.21 -4.33
CA PHE A 74 5.88 -2.89 -3.31
C PHE A 74 6.89 -1.94 -3.94
N ILE A 75 7.10 -0.80 -3.30
CA ILE A 75 7.98 0.28 -3.75
C ILE A 75 9.04 0.50 -2.68
N HIS A 76 10.31 0.52 -3.04
CA HIS A 76 11.41 0.55 -2.09
C HIS A 76 12.03 1.94 -1.91
N SER A 77 11.71 2.91 -2.78
CA SER A 77 12.14 4.30 -2.67
C SER A 77 11.08 5.30 -3.14
N LEU A 78 11.18 6.55 -2.68
CA LEU A 78 10.33 7.63 -3.20
C LEU A 78 10.65 7.95 -4.67
N GLN A 79 11.89 7.71 -5.09
CA GLN A 79 12.29 7.81 -6.50
C GLN A 79 11.53 6.80 -7.36
N GLU A 80 11.49 5.52 -6.96
CA GLU A 80 10.71 4.50 -7.67
C GLU A 80 9.21 4.86 -7.68
N LEU A 81 8.67 5.41 -6.59
CA LEU A 81 7.27 5.86 -6.55
C LEU A 81 6.98 6.93 -7.62
N SER A 82 7.92 7.84 -7.86
CA SER A 82 7.77 8.95 -8.81
C SER A 82 7.62 8.48 -10.27
N GLU A 83 8.06 7.26 -10.59
CA GLU A 83 7.88 6.66 -11.92
C GLU A 83 6.42 6.24 -12.17
N TYR A 84 5.63 6.04 -11.11
CA TYR A 84 4.25 5.58 -11.21
C TYR A 84 3.22 6.69 -11.06
N ILE A 85 3.50 7.70 -10.23
CA ILE A 85 2.53 8.75 -9.89
C ILE A 85 3.23 10.11 -9.71
N PRO A 86 2.54 11.22 -10.10
CA PRO A 86 3.07 12.57 -9.90
C PRO A 86 3.21 12.89 -8.41
N MET A 87 4.42 13.27 -7.99
CA MET A 87 4.77 13.47 -6.59
C MET A 87 4.21 14.79 -6.03
N GLU A 88 3.84 15.74 -6.89
CA GLU A 88 3.35 17.09 -6.52
C GLU A 88 2.03 17.04 -5.75
N ARG A 89 1.25 15.96 -5.93
CA ARG A 89 -0.05 15.77 -5.27
C ARG A 89 0.06 15.00 -3.96
N LEU A 90 1.24 14.46 -3.63
CA LEU A 90 1.43 13.62 -2.45
C LEU A 90 1.96 14.44 -1.28
N GLN A 91 1.17 14.48 -0.20
CA GLN A 91 1.63 14.99 1.09
C GLN A 91 2.42 13.91 1.81
N ILE A 92 3.71 13.81 1.49
CA ILE A 92 4.63 12.86 2.12
C ILE A 92 5.21 13.49 3.39
N PRO A 93 5.01 12.88 4.58
CA PRO A 93 5.59 13.37 5.83
C PRO A 93 7.12 13.39 5.80
N ASP A 94 7.71 14.37 6.48
CA ASP A 94 9.18 14.54 6.51
C ASP A 94 9.90 13.30 7.05
N SER A 95 9.33 12.62 8.05
CA SER A 95 9.89 11.38 8.59
C SER A 95 10.07 10.27 7.56
N ILE A 96 9.21 10.21 6.54
CA ILE A 96 9.35 9.25 5.43
C ILE A 96 10.46 9.70 4.47
N ARG A 97 10.56 11.01 4.20
CA ARG A 97 11.60 11.58 3.32
C ARG A 97 13.00 11.36 3.92
N GLU A 98 13.14 11.61 5.22
CA GLU A 98 14.37 11.35 5.95
C GLU A 98 14.73 9.87 5.95
N TYR A 99 13.74 8.99 6.13
CA TYR A 99 13.95 7.55 6.09
C TYR A 99 14.42 7.09 4.69
N ASP A 100 13.75 7.56 3.63
CA ASP A 100 14.11 7.28 2.25
C ASP A 100 15.54 7.74 1.95
N ALA A 101 15.91 8.96 2.37
CA ALA A 101 17.27 9.49 2.22
C ALA A 101 18.33 8.67 2.97
N ARG A 102 18.01 8.11 4.14
CA ARG A 102 18.94 7.23 4.87
C ARG A 102 19.10 5.85 4.23
N MET A 103 18.07 5.37 3.54
CA MET A 103 18.05 4.04 2.93
C MET A 103 18.57 4.01 1.49
N ASN A 104 18.36 5.09 0.75
CA ASN A 104 18.55 5.17 -0.70
C ASN A 104 19.44 6.35 -1.12
N GLY A 105 19.94 7.15 -0.16
CA GLY A 105 20.90 8.23 -0.40
C GLY A 105 22.34 7.76 -0.55
#